data_AF-A0A162PY37-F1
#
_entry.id   AF-A0A162PY37-F1
#
_cell.length_a   1.000
_cell.length_b   1.000
_cell.length_c   1.000
_cell.angle_alpha   90.00
_cell.angle_beta   90.00
_cell.angle_gamma   90.00
#
_symmetry.space_group_name_H-M   'P 1'
#
loop_
_entity.id
_entity.type
_entity.pdbx_description
1 polymer ?
#
loop_
_entity_poly.entity_id
_entity_poly.type
_entity_poly.pdbx_seq_one_letter_code
_entity_poly.pdbx_strand_id
1 'polypeptide(L)'
;MPQPGVDPAGGLNIGTIAPGATVTVTLTFQVTVATLPNPQQLVNQATGTFTFTPPDGRLLSGTSLSNVLVIPVSSPNVTVVKSTPATDAIVGDIITYTIVATNNGIETVNNVILIDPIPAGSQFVTGSVIVDGIARPSGNPASGISIGSIAAGASTTVVFQVQVIAI
;
A
#
# COMPACT_ATOMS: atom_id res chain seq x y z
N MET A 1 -33.30 9.23 -12.34
CA MET A 1 -33.86 8.95 -11.00
C MET A 1 -33.05 7.80 -10.41
N PRO A 2 -32.52 7.89 -9.17
CA PRO A 2 -31.90 6.74 -8.52
C PRO A 2 -32.91 5.60 -8.45
N GLN A 3 -32.51 4.36 -8.71
CA GLN A 3 -33.32 3.18 -8.43
C GLN A 3 -32.81 2.54 -7.14
N PRO A 4 -33.47 2.74 -5.99
CA PRO A 4 -33.09 2.08 -4.75
C PRO A 4 -33.31 0.57 -4.85
N GLY A 5 -32.33 -0.24 -4.44
CA GLY A 5 -32.47 -1.70 -4.34
C GLY A 5 -32.12 -2.51 -5.59
N VAL A 6 -31.65 -1.88 -6.67
CA VAL A 6 -31.05 -2.63 -7.80
C VAL A 6 -29.58 -2.95 -7.51
N ASP A 7 -29.24 -4.22 -7.63
CA ASP A 7 -27.87 -4.71 -7.59
C ASP A 7 -27.29 -4.65 -9.02
N PRO A 8 -26.21 -3.89 -9.26
CA PRO A 8 -25.52 -3.90 -10.56
C PRO A 8 -25.11 -5.31 -11.03
N ALA A 9 -24.87 -6.25 -10.11
CA ALA A 9 -24.56 -7.64 -10.44
C ALA A 9 -25.74 -8.36 -11.11
N GLY A 10 -26.98 -7.97 -10.80
CA GLY A 10 -28.20 -8.49 -11.43
C GLY A 10 -28.55 -7.83 -12.76
N GLY A 11 -27.81 -6.79 -13.16
CA GLY A 11 -28.07 -5.99 -14.36
C GLY A 11 -29.16 -4.95 -14.17
N LEU A 12 -29.14 -3.95 -15.05
CA LEU A 12 -30.13 -2.87 -15.09
C LEU A 12 -30.80 -2.83 -16.46
N ASN A 13 -32.13 -2.91 -16.49
CA ASN A 13 -32.88 -2.68 -17.73
C ASN A 13 -32.92 -1.17 -18.02
N ILE A 14 -32.31 -0.76 -19.12
CA ILE A 14 -32.24 0.65 -19.55
C ILE A 14 -33.30 1.03 -20.59
N GLY A 15 -34.24 0.11 -20.87
CA GLY A 15 -35.30 0.30 -21.85
C GLY A 15 -34.81 0.20 -23.30
N THR A 16 -35.70 0.61 -24.22
CA THR A 16 -35.42 0.63 -25.67
C THR A 16 -34.63 1.88 -26.03
N ILE A 17 -33.58 1.70 -26.82
CA ILE A 17 -32.79 2.80 -27.40
C ILE A 17 -33.17 2.92 -28.87
N ALA A 18 -33.76 4.05 -29.25
CA ALA A 18 -34.10 4.31 -30.65
C ALA A 18 -32.83 4.53 -31.51
N PRO A 19 -32.88 4.28 -32.83
CA PRO A 19 -31.75 4.56 -33.71
C PRO A 19 -31.26 6.01 -33.58
N GLY A 20 -29.96 6.19 -33.35
CA GLY A 20 -29.32 7.49 -33.17
C GLY A 20 -29.59 8.17 -31.82
N ALA A 21 -30.38 7.56 -30.93
CA ALA A 21 -30.61 8.05 -29.58
C ALA A 21 -29.51 7.56 -28.63
N THR A 22 -29.21 8.38 -27.63
CA THR A 22 -28.29 8.06 -26.55
C THR A 22 -29.06 8.04 -25.24
N VAL A 23 -28.97 6.92 -24.50
CA VAL A 23 -29.46 6.83 -23.12
C VAL A 23 -28.26 6.77 -22.20
N THR A 24 -28.10 7.78 -21.35
CA THR A 24 -27.03 7.83 -20.35
C THR A 24 -27.54 7.33 -19.01
N VAL A 25 -26.88 6.31 -18.47
CA VAL A 25 -27.14 5.79 -17.13
C VAL A 25 -25.87 5.94 -16.29
N THR A 26 -26.01 6.56 -15.13
CA THR A 26 -24.92 6.67 -14.15
C THR A 26 -25.14 5.67 -13.03
N LEU A 27 -24.21 4.73 -12.89
CA LEU A 27 -24.17 3.75 -11.80
C LEU A 27 -23.07 4.14 -10.82
N THR A 28 -23.43 4.40 -9.57
CA THR A 28 -22.47 4.64 -8.49
C THR A 28 -22.62 3.56 -7.44
N PHE A 29 -21.56 2.82 -7.21
CA PHE A 29 -21.46 1.83 -6.15
C PHE A 29 -20.15 2.02 -5.38
N GLN A 30 -20.15 1.59 -4.14
CA GLN A 30 -18.96 1.62 -3.29
C GLN A 30 -18.49 0.19 -3.06
N VAL A 31 -17.19 -0.01 -3.10
CA VAL A 31 -16.54 -1.28 -2.81
C VAL A 31 -15.58 -1.08 -1.63
N THR A 32 -15.54 -2.06 -0.73
CA THR A 32 -14.57 -2.10 0.36
C THR A 32 -13.54 -3.18 0.07
N VAL A 33 -12.27 -2.82 0.07
CA VAL A 33 -11.17 -3.79 -0.08
C VAL A 33 -10.88 -4.39 1.29
N ALA A 34 -11.38 -5.60 1.54
CA ALA A 34 -11.16 -6.32 2.80
C ALA A 34 -9.76 -6.94 2.91
N THR A 35 -9.20 -7.40 1.78
CA THR A 35 -7.86 -8.01 1.68
C THR A 35 -7.16 -7.55 0.41
N LEU A 36 -5.84 -7.52 0.41
CA LEU A 36 -5.06 -7.18 -0.79
C LEU A 36 -5.34 -8.21 -1.90
N PRO A 37 -5.81 -7.78 -3.09
CA PRO A 37 -6.00 -8.68 -4.21
C PRO A 37 -4.65 -9.15 -4.78
N ASN A 38 -4.64 -10.31 -5.47
CA ASN A 38 -3.49 -10.81 -6.20
C ASN A 38 -3.88 -11.09 -7.67
N PRO A 39 -3.42 -10.28 -8.65
CA PRO A 39 -2.53 -9.13 -8.50
C PRO A 39 -3.18 -7.97 -7.73
N GLN A 40 -2.37 -7.02 -7.24
CA GLN A 40 -2.77 -5.85 -6.43
C GLN A 40 -3.56 -4.79 -7.24
N GLN A 41 -4.62 -5.21 -7.91
CA GLN A 41 -5.44 -4.41 -8.82
C GLN A 41 -6.91 -4.78 -8.69
N LEU A 42 -7.78 -3.78 -8.75
CA LEU A 42 -9.21 -3.96 -9.02
C LEU A 42 -9.44 -3.72 -10.50
N VAL A 43 -9.98 -4.73 -11.18
CA VAL A 43 -10.33 -4.65 -12.59
C VAL A 43 -11.84 -4.60 -12.70
N ASN A 44 -12.37 -3.58 -13.36
CA ASN A 44 -13.80 -3.41 -13.58
C ASN A 44 -14.10 -3.22 -15.07
N GLN A 45 -15.05 -3.99 -15.59
CA GLN A 45 -15.56 -3.86 -16.96
C GLN A 45 -17.07 -4.13 -16.94
N ALA A 46 -17.84 -3.24 -17.57
CA ALA A 46 -19.28 -3.41 -17.70
C ALA A 46 -19.62 -4.19 -18.96
N THR A 47 -20.69 -4.98 -18.87
CA THR A 47 -21.28 -5.73 -19.99
C THR A 47 -22.70 -5.26 -20.22
N GLY A 48 -23.00 -4.83 -21.43
CA GLY A 48 -24.35 -4.56 -21.91
C GLY A 48 -24.87 -5.74 -22.72
N THR A 49 -26.04 -6.25 -22.37
CA THR A 49 -26.77 -7.22 -23.20
C THR A 49 -27.97 -6.51 -23.83
N PHE A 50 -28.27 -6.83 -25.09
CA PHE A 50 -29.38 -6.21 -25.80
C PHE A 50 -30.07 -7.21 -26.73
N THR A 51 -31.31 -6.92 -27.04
CA THR A 51 -32.06 -7.59 -28.10
C THR A 51 -32.50 -6.58 -29.14
N PHE A 52 -32.54 -6.98 -30.41
CA PHE A 52 -33.12 -6.16 -31.47
C PHE A 52 -33.95 -7.02 -32.43
N THR A 53 -35.00 -6.41 -32.97
CA THR A 53 -35.95 -7.07 -33.87
C THR A 53 -35.97 -6.31 -35.20
N PRO A 54 -35.34 -6.84 -36.26
CA PRO A 54 -35.43 -6.25 -37.60
C PRO A 54 -36.86 -6.34 -38.16
N PRO A 55 -37.16 -5.64 -39.27
CA PRO A 55 -38.49 -5.64 -39.89
C PRO A 55 -39.04 -7.02 -40.28
N ASP A 56 -38.18 -8.03 -40.43
CA ASP A 56 -38.58 -9.42 -40.70
C ASP A 56 -39.05 -10.19 -39.45
N GLY A 57 -39.07 -9.52 -38.28
CA GLY A 57 -39.67 -10.02 -37.04
C GLY A 57 -38.78 -10.96 -36.23
N ARG A 58 -37.56 -11.29 -36.69
CA ARG A 58 -36.65 -12.15 -35.90
C ARG A 58 -36.18 -11.45 -34.63
N LEU A 59 -36.09 -12.15 -33.52
CA LEU A 59 -35.44 -11.62 -32.31
C LEU A 59 -33.97 -12.03 -32.30
N LEU A 60 -33.08 -11.05 -32.26
CA LEU A 60 -31.64 -11.27 -32.15
C LEU A 60 -31.13 -10.71 -30.81
N SER A 61 -30.12 -11.34 -30.24
CA SER A 61 -29.42 -10.89 -29.03
C SER A 61 -27.97 -10.57 -29.31
N GLY A 62 -27.41 -9.62 -28.57
CA GLY A 62 -26.00 -9.26 -28.64
C GLY A 62 -25.44 -8.81 -27.30
N THR A 63 -24.12 -8.70 -27.25
CA THR A 63 -23.37 -8.24 -26.09
C THR A 63 -22.37 -7.17 -26.49
N SER A 64 -22.16 -6.18 -25.63
CA SER A 64 -21.13 -5.16 -25.79
C SER A 64 -20.38 -5.00 -24.46
N LEU A 65 -19.07 -4.80 -24.54
CA LEU A 65 -18.21 -4.56 -23.39
C LEU A 65 -17.84 -3.08 -23.33
N SER A 66 -17.75 -2.52 -22.13
CA SER A 66 -17.14 -1.22 -21.92
C SER A 66 -15.61 -1.29 -22.02
N ASN A 67 -14.94 -0.15 -21.90
CA ASN A 67 -13.52 -0.13 -21.56
C ASN A 67 -13.26 -0.86 -20.23
N VAL A 68 -12.03 -1.33 -20.06
CA VAL A 68 -11.54 -1.85 -18.78
C VAL A 68 -11.02 -0.69 -17.95
N LEU A 69 -11.42 -0.63 -16.68
CA LEU A 69 -10.82 0.26 -15.68
C LEU A 69 -9.98 -0.58 -14.72
N VAL A 70 -8.72 -0.20 -14.54
CA VAL A 70 -7.78 -0.85 -13.61
C VAL A 70 -7.40 0.15 -12.53
N ILE A 71 -7.68 -0.20 -11.27
CA ILE A 71 -7.36 0.62 -10.11
C ILE A 71 -6.31 -0.13 -9.29
N PRO A 72 -5.09 0.41 -9.10
CA PRO A 72 -4.10 -0.21 -8.23
C PRO A 72 -4.57 -0.17 -6.78
N VAL A 73 -4.28 -1.24 -6.04
CA VAL A 73 -4.60 -1.37 -4.61
C VAL A 73 -3.29 -1.57 -3.87
N SER A 74 -2.96 -0.67 -2.96
CA SER A 74 -1.76 -0.78 -2.14
C SER A 74 -2.09 -0.95 -0.66
N SER A 75 -1.19 -1.62 0.06
CA SER A 75 -1.11 -1.60 1.51
C SER A 75 0.34 -1.33 1.90
N PRO A 76 0.59 -0.62 3.02
CA PRO A 76 1.92 -0.54 3.59
C PRO A 76 2.47 -1.95 3.81
N ASN A 77 3.67 -2.21 3.28
CA ASN A 77 4.39 -3.46 3.48
C ASN A 77 5.84 -3.11 3.80
N VAL A 78 6.15 -2.95 5.08
CA VAL A 78 7.48 -2.58 5.55
C VAL A 78 8.08 -3.72 6.36
N THR A 79 9.29 -4.13 6.02
CA THR A 79 10.09 -5.07 6.80
C THR A 79 11.26 -4.34 7.43
N VAL A 80 11.67 -4.77 8.63
CA VAL A 80 12.78 -4.17 9.37
C VAL A 80 13.74 -5.28 9.81
N VAL A 81 15.02 -5.12 9.51
CA VAL A 81 16.09 -6.04 9.91
C VAL A 81 17.10 -5.28 10.75
N LYS A 82 17.40 -5.78 11.96
CA LYS A 82 18.44 -5.27 12.84
C LYS A 82 19.62 -6.24 12.87
N SER A 83 20.84 -5.71 12.80
CA SER A 83 22.06 -6.51 12.86
C SER A 83 23.19 -5.76 13.57
N THR A 84 24.21 -6.51 13.96
CA THR A 84 25.48 -6.00 14.49
C THR A 84 26.59 -6.99 14.15
N PRO A 85 27.84 -6.55 13.93
CA PRO A 85 28.97 -7.46 13.78
C PRO A 85 29.47 -8.02 15.12
N ALA A 86 29.03 -7.48 16.27
CA ALA A 86 29.45 -7.94 17.58
C ALA A 86 28.94 -9.37 17.86
N THR A 87 29.84 -10.26 18.26
CA THR A 87 29.52 -11.66 18.63
C THR A 87 29.47 -11.88 20.14
N ASP A 88 30.11 -11.01 20.89
CA ASP A 88 30.21 -10.93 22.35
C ASP A 88 30.40 -9.46 22.77
N ALA A 89 30.24 -9.17 24.06
CA ALA A 89 30.48 -7.84 24.61
C ALA A 89 30.78 -7.90 26.12
N ILE A 90 31.61 -6.99 26.60
CA ILE A 90 31.88 -6.74 28.02
C ILE A 90 31.49 -5.31 28.41
N VAL A 91 31.42 -5.05 29.71
CA VAL A 91 31.20 -3.68 30.23
C VAL A 91 32.27 -2.73 29.68
N GLY A 92 31.81 -1.64 29.08
CA GLY A 92 32.64 -0.63 28.43
C GLY A 92 32.56 -0.64 26.89
N ASP A 93 32.19 -1.77 26.28
CA ASP A 93 32.16 -1.92 24.82
C ASP A 93 31.11 -1.03 24.16
N ILE A 94 31.43 -0.55 22.95
CA ILE A 94 30.49 0.15 22.08
C ILE A 94 30.01 -0.80 20.99
N ILE A 95 28.74 -1.13 21.01
CA ILE A 95 28.08 -1.94 19.99
C ILE A 95 27.44 -1.01 18.96
N THR A 96 27.81 -1.22 17.70
CA THR A 96 27.15 -0.54 16.57
C THR A 96 26.03 -1.42 16.03
N TYR A 97 24.81 -0.88 16.00
CA TYR A 97 23.65 -1.52 15.38
C TYR A 97 23.36 -0.89 14.02
N THR A 98 23.02 -1.74 13.07
CA THR A 98 22.51 -1.36 11.75
C THR A 98 21.08 -1.87 11.62
N ILE A 99 20.17 -0.98 11.26
CA ILE A 99 18.77 -1.29 10.95
C ILE A 99 18.50 -0.94 9.49
N VAL A 100 17.95 -1.90 8.75
CA VAL A 100 17.47 -1.69 7.39
C VAL A 100 15.95 -1.81 7.38
N ALA A 101 15.27 -0.72 7.04
CA ALA A 101 13.83 -0.70 6.81
C ALA A 101 13.56 -0.71 5.30
N THR A 102 12.77 -1.66 4.82
CA THR A 102 12.48 -1.87 3.38
C THR A 102 11.00 -1.76 3.13
N ASN A 103 10.60 -0.96 2.14
CA ASN A 103 9.22 -0.91 1.66
C ASN A 103 9.03 -1.92 0.51
N ASN A 104 8.44 -3.07 0.81
CA ASN A 104 8.09 -4.10 -0.18
C ASN A 104 6.73 -3.84 -0.85
N GLY A 105 6.11 -2.69 -0.58
CA GLY A 105 4.87 -2.25 -1.21
C GLY A 105 5.09 -1.69 -2.61
N ILE A 106 3.99 -1.40 -3.29
CA ILE A 106 3.97 -0.80 -4.63
C ILE A 106 3.81 0.73 -4.60
N GLU A 107 3.61 1.31 -3.42
CA GLU A 107 3.47 2.75 -3.20
C GLU A 107 4.45 3.22 -2.13
N THR A 108 4.82 4.50 -2.17
CA THR A 108 5.71 5.13 -1.17
C THR A 108 5.05 5.15 0.21
N VAL A 109 5.79 4.69 1.24
CA VAL A 109 5.41 4.89 2.64
C VAL A 109 5.99 6.21 3.15
N ASN A 110 5.19 7.01 3.84
CA ASN A 110 5.56 8.35 4.30
C ASN A 110 5.59 8.40 5.82
N ASN A 111 6.28 9.42 6.37
CA ASN A 111 6.32 9.71 7.80
C ASN A 111 6.77 8.51 8.66
N VAL A 112 7.73 7.73 8.17
CA VAL A 112 8.22 6.55 8.86
C VAL A 112 9.04 6.97 10.08
N ILE A 113 8.70 6.40 11.24
CA ILE A 113 9.39 6.59 12.51
C ILE A 113 9.94 5.23 12.94
N LEU A 114 11.26 5.13 13.10
CA LEU A 114 11.93 3.94 13.61
C LEU A 114 12.09 4.04 15.12
N ILE A 115 11.57 3.06 15.86
CA ILE A 115 11.71 2.96 17.33
C ILE A 115 12.45 1.66 17.65
N ASP A 116 13.49 1.76 18.47
CA ASP A 116 14.26 0.62 18.95
C ASP A 116 14.66 0.84 20.42
N PRO A 117 14.01 0.12 21.37
CA PRO A 117 14.33 0.24 22.79
C PRO A 117 15.78 -0.13 23.10
N ILE A 118 16.41 0.64 23.99
CA ILE A 118 17.76 0.34 24.45
C ILE A 118 17.71 -0.80 25.48
N PRO A 119 18.44 -1.91 25.27
CA PRO A 119 18.47 -3.02 26.21
C PRO A 119 18.98 -2.59 27.59
N ALA A 120 18.41 -3.17 28.65
CA ALA A 120 18.96 -3.04 30.00
C ALA A 120 20.44 -3.49 30.03
N GLY A 121 21.26 -2.84 30.85
CA GLY A 121 22.72 -3.06 30.85
C GLY A 121 23.46 -2.29 29.75
N SER A 122 22.77 -1.54 28.89
CA SER A 122 23.39 -0.66 27.90
C SER A 122 22.82 0.76 27.94
N GLN A 123 23.57 1.71 27.40
CA GLN A 123 23.16 3.11 27.25
C GLN A 123 23.36 3.57 25.81
N PHE A 124 22.41 4.32 25.27
CA PHE A 124 22.55 4.91 23.94
C PHE A 124 23.71 5.93 23.90
N VAL A 125 24.56 5.83 22.89
CA VAL A 125 25.61 6.81 22.61
C VAL A 125 24.97 7.98 21.86
N THR A 126 24.73 9.08 22.57
CA THR A 126 24.11 10.29 21.99
C THR A 126 24.94 10.84 20.84
N GLY A 127 24.30 11.26 19.75
CA GLY A 127 24.98 11.77 18.56
C GLY A 127 25.40 10.70 17.55
N SER A 128 25.24 9.41 17.86
CA SER A 128 25.69 8.30 17.00
C SER A 128 24.76 7.95 15.83
N VAL A 129 23.58 8.57 15.74
CA VAL A 129 22.59 8.22 14.72
C VAL A 129 23.01 8.72 13.33
N ILE A 130 23.00 7.82 12.36
CA ILE A 130 23.21 8.07 10.94
C ILE A 130 22.02 7.47 10.18
N VAL A 131 21.42 8.23 9.27
CA VAL A 131 20.32 7.77 8.40
C VAL A 131 20.73 7.96 6.95
N ASP A 132 20.79 6.89 6.17
CA ASP A 132 21.25 6.87 4.78
C ASP A 132 22.60 7.59 4.59
N GLY A 133 23.52 7.35 5.52
CA GLY A 133 24.85 7.98 5.53
C GLY A 133 24.89 9.43 6.05
N ILE A 134 23.74 10.04 6.35
CA ILE A 134 23.64 11.41 6.86
C ILE A 134 23.51 11.41 8.39
N ALA A 135 24.43 12.09 9.07
CA ALA A 135 24.40 12.22 10.52
C ALA A 135 23.13 12.94 11.00
N ARG A 136 22.48 12.37 12.01
CA ARG A 136 21.32 12.96 12.70
C ARG A 136 21.57 12.96 14.21
N PRO A 137 22.43 13.85 14.71
CA PRO A 137 22.94 13.77 16.09
C PRO A 137 21.86 13.98 17.16
N SER A 138 20.72 14.58 16.82
CA SER A 138 19.56 14.74 17.71
C SER A 138 18.64 13.50 17.74
N GLY A 139 18.88 12.51 16.88
CA GLY A 139 18.09 11.29 16.83
C GLY A 139 18.31 10.42 18.06
N ASN A 140 17.25 9.77 18.53
CA ASN A 140 17.32 8.80 19.61
C ASN A 140 16.38 7.62 19.28
N PRO A 141 16.90 6.38 19.18
CA PRO A 141 16.11 5.21 18.80
C PRO A 141 15.01 4.88 19.82
N ALA A 142 15.19 5.16 21.12
CA ALA A 142 14.19 4.87 22.14
C ALA A 142 12.97 5.80 22.09
N SER A 143 13.15 7.06 21.68
CA SER A 143 12.06 8.04 21.51
C SER A 143 11.55 8.12 20.07
N GLY A 144 12.20 7.42 19.14
CA GLY A 144 11.89 7.43 17.72
C GLY A 144 12.84 8.28 16.88
N ILE A 145 13.23 7.74 15.74
CA ILE A 145 14.02 8.40 14.69
C ILE A 145 13.10 8.57 13.48
N SER A 146 12.81 9.82 13.09
CA SER A 146 12.14 10.08 11.82
C SER A 146 13.09 9.73 10.67
N ILE A 147 12.69 8.80 9.80
CA ILE A 147 13.47 8.41 8.61
C ILE A 147 12.83 8.90 7.30
N GLY A 148 11.68 9.57 7.38
CA GLY A 148 11.04 10.23 6.24
C GLY A 148 10.18 9.27 5.42
N SER A 149 10.34 9.33 4.09
CA SER A 149 9.60 8.48 3.14
C SER A 149 10.49 7.40 2.55
N ILE A 150 9.94 6.21 2.34
CA ILE A 150 10.63 5.10 1.66
C ILE A 150 9.83 4.77 0.40
N ALA A 151 10.43 5.01 -0.77
CA ALA A 151 9.81 4.71 -2.06
C ALA A 151 9.50 3.21 -2.19
N ALA A 152 8.56 2.86 -3.09
CA ALA A 152 8.25 1.46 -3.39
C ALA A 152 9.52 0.68 -3.81
N GLY A 153 9.76 -0.46 -3.18
CA GLY A 153 10.95 -1.30 -3.39
C GLY A 153 12.25 -0.74 -2.81
N ALA A 154 12.25 0.46 -2.21
CA ALA A 154 13.45 1.08 -1.63
C ALA A 154 13.67 0.67 -0.18
N SER A 155 14.87 0.96 0.33
CA SER A 155 15.23 0.78 1.73
C SER A 155 15.91 2.02 2.30
N THR A 156 15.76 2.23 3.60
CA THR A 156 16.51 3.21 4.38
C THR A 156 17.34 2.48 5.45
N THR A 157 18.58 2.90 5.60
CA THR A 157 19.52 2.35 6.59
C THR A 157 19.70 3.32 7.74
N VAL A 158 19.53 2.85 8.97
CA VAL A 158 19.81 3.58 10.19
C VAL A 158 20.93 2.89 10.95
N VAL A 159 21.94 3.65 11.35
CA VAL A 159 23.03 3.17 12.20
C VAL A 159 23.00 3.95 13.50
N PHE A 160 23.21 3.29 14.63
CA PHE A 160 23.41 3.93 15.92
C PHE A 160 24.27 3.07 16.85
N GLN A 161 24.76 3.66 17.93
CA GLN A 161 25.64 2.99 18.87
C GLN A 161 25.05 2.93 20.28
N VAL A 162 25.35 1.86 21.00
CA VAL A 162 25.12 1.73 22.44
C VAL A 162 26.41 1.36 23.14
N GLN A 163 26.57 1.78 24.40
CA GLN A 163 27.66 1.38 25.28
C GLN A 163 27.13 0.39 26.32
N VAL A 164 27.82 -0.72 26.52
CA VAL A 164 27.52 -1.68 27.60
C VAL A 164 28.01 -1.08 28.92
N ILE A 165 27.13 -0.97 29.91
CA ILE A 165 27.40 -0.35 31.21
C ILE A 165 27.27 -1.33 32.38
N ALA A 166 26.56 -2.44 32.21
CA ALA A 166 26.41 -3.49 33.22
C ALA A 166 26.01 -4.82 32.55
N ILE A 167 26.25 -5.94 33.25
CA ILE A 167 25.85 -7.30 32.88
C ILE A 167 25.01 -7.88 34.02
#